data_AF-A0A9E2QIX1-F1
#
_entry.id   AF-A0A9E2QIX1-F1
#
_cell.length_a   1.000
_cell.length_b   1.000
_cell.length_c   1.000
_cell.angle_alpha   90.00
_cell.angle_beta   90.00
_cell.angle_gamma   90.00
#
_symmetry.space_group_name_H-M   'P 1'
#
loop_
_entity.id
_entity.type
_entity.pdbx_description
1 polymer ?
#
loop_
_entity_poly.entity_id
_entity_poly.type
_entity_poly.pdbx_seq_one_letter_code
_entity_poly.pdbx_strand_id
1 'polypeptide(L)'
;MSFSIGIVGLPNVGKSTLFKALTKKQVDASNYPFCTIDPNVGVVKVPDERLEQLAKISQSEKIVPTTIEFVDIAGLVKGAHKGEGLGNQFLSNIREVDAICQVVRNFHNLDVTHIEGEVNPKNDIEIINLELIMADLSTITKRAADTEGKARSGDKELQQLLEIYKKIKTALDDGKLASTVELSNEQQKLIKDLGLLTLKPMLYVINIDEEDIKQKPDSQFNGQQLAISLSAKIESEIAELEESEAKEYMQEAGIQESGLDRLIIASYKLLNLITFFASGPKETHAWTISQGAKAPEAAGKIHTDFEEGFIKAEIINWQDFVRAGGEHLAKEKGLMHLEGKNYEMQDGDVCLFHFK
;
A
#
# COMPACT_ATOMS: atom_id res chain seq x y z
N MET A 1 -9.68 -7.61 7.15
CA MET A 1 -8.88 -6.36 7.20
C MET A 1 -8.49 -6.02 5.78
N SER A 2 -8.89 -4.84 5.34
CA SER A 2 -8.42 -4.19 4.11
C SER A 2 -7.03 -3.61 4.35
N PHE A 3 -6.22 -3.56 3.30
CA PHE A 3 -4.91 -2.93 3.32
C PHE A 3 -5.06 -1.46 2.97
N SER A 4 -4.46 -0.57 3.76
CA SER A 4 -4.70 0.87 3.68
C SER A 4 -3.42 1.69 3.58
N ILE A 5 -3.47 2.77 2.80
CA ILE A 5 -2.35 3.68 2.56
C ILE A 5 -2.78 5.10 2.90
N GLY A 6 -2.05 5.75 3.80
CA GLY A 6 -2.29 7.14 4.16
C GLY A 6 -1.60 8.10 3.20
N ILE A 7 -2.35 8.96 2.52
CA ILE A 7 -1.81 10.03 1.69
C ILE A 7 -1.49 11.23 2.57
N VAL A 8 -0.21 11.59 2.66
CA VAL A 8 0.30 12.74 3.41
C VAL A 8 0.98 13.73 2.47
N GLY A 9 1.09 14.98 2.89
CA GLY A 9 1.77 16.01 2.10
C GLY A 9 1.68 17.36 2.79
N LEU A 10 2.59 18.26 2.44
CA LEU A 10 2.51 19.65 2.87
C LEU A 10 1.28 20.34 2.24
N PRO A 11 0.83 21.49 2.78
CA PRO A 11 -0.18 22.28 2.11
C PRO A 11 0.23 22.63 0.67
N ASN A 12 -0.74 22.65 -0.24
CA ASN A 12 -0.57 23.06 -1.64
C ASN A 12 0.35 22.17 -2.52
N VAL A 13 0.61 20.92 -2.13
CA VAL A 13 1.40 19.97 -2.94
C VAL A 13 0.58 19.20 -4.00
N GLY A 14 -0.74 19.39 -4.03
CA GLY A 14 -1.66 18.67 -4.93
C GLY A 14 -2.28 17.39 -4.34
N LYS A 15 -2.13 17.17 -3.02
CA LYS A 15 -2.71 16.03 -2.29
C LYS A 15 -4.21 15.84 -2.55
N SER A 16 -5.02 16.89 -2.36
CA SER A 16 -6.47 16.82 -2.55
C SER A 16 -6.87 16.59 -4.01
N THR A 17 -6.10 17.10 -4.97
CA THR A 17 -6.32 16.85 -6.40
C THR A 17 -6.06 15.38 -6.72
N LEU A 18 -4.94 14.83 -6.23
CA LEU A 18 -4.60 13.42 -6.39
C LEU A 18 -5.65 12.51 -5.75
N PHE A 19 -6.06 12.82 -4.52
CA PHE A 19 -7.08 12.05 -3.81
C PHE A 19 -8.43 12.10 -4.52
N LYS A 20 -8.84 13.26 -5.05
CA LYS A 20 -10.07 13.38 -5.84
C LYS A 20 -10.01 12.54 -7.12
N ALA A 21 -8.85 12.48 -7.78
CA ALA A 21 -8.66 11.64 -8.95
C ALA A 21 -8.76 10.15 -8.59
N LEU A 22 -8.21 9.75 -7.44
CA LEU A 22 -8.36 8.38 -6.89
C LEU A 22 -9.82 8.05 -6.55
N THR A 23 -10.56 8.96 -5.89
CA THR A 23 -11.96 8.71 -5.52
C THR A 23 -12.91 8.69 -6.71
N LYS A 24 -12.54 9.25 -7.86
CA LYS A 24 -13.30 9.05 -9.11
C LYS A 24 -13.13 7.65 -9.70
N LYS A 25 -12.01 6.99 -9.40
CA LYS A 25 -11.82 5.55 -9.67
C LYS A 25 -12.40 4.66 -8.55
N GLN A 26 -13.16 5.23 -7.61
CA GLN A 26 -13.72 4.50 -6.47
C GLN A 26 -14.79 3.50 -6.94
N VAL A 27 -14.84 2.36 -6.26
CA VAL A 27 -15.94 1.41 -6.44
C VAL A 27 -17.06 1.76 -5.47
N ASP A 28 -18.31 1.66 -5.91
CA ASP A 28 -19.47 1.84 -5.04
C ASP A 28 -19.30 1.00 -3.76
N ALA A 29 -19.22 1.68 -2.62
CA ALA A 29 -19.02 1.06 -1.31
C ALA A 29 -20.14 0.09 -0.92
N SER A 30 -21.29 0.14 -1.62
CA SER A 30 -22.40 -0.80 -1.48
C SER A 30 -22.04 -2.25 -1.85
N ASN A 31 -21.01 -2.45 -2.68
CA ASN A 31 -20.58 -3.78 -3.13
C ASN A 31 -19.58 -4.47 -2.20
N TYR A 32 -19.05 -3.77 -1.18
CA TYR A 32 -18.04 -4.30 -0.26
C TYR A 32 -18.52 -4.15 1.20
N PRO A 33 -19.03 -5.22 1.84
CA PRO A 33 -19.78 -5.18 3.12
C PRO A 33 -18.96 -4.77 4.36
N PHE A 34 -17.77 -4.19 4.20
CA PHE A 34 -16.91 -3.73 5.28
C PHE A 34 -16.25 -2.38 5.00
N CYS A 35 -16.59 -1.70 3.90
CA CYS A 35 -16.04 -0.38 3.60
C CYS A 35 -16.73 0.69 4.44
N THR A 36 -15.96 1.43 5.23
CA THR A 36 -16.42 2.62 5.96
C THR A 36 -16.85 3.71 4.97
N ILE A 37 -18.01 4.33 5.19
CA ILE A 37 -18.43 5.55 4.46
C ILE A 37 -17.71 6.75 5.08
N ASP A 38 -16.39 6.78 4.98
CA ASP A 38 -15.58 7.93 5.36
C ASP A 38 -15.27 8.73 4.08
N PRO A 39 -15.61 10.04 4.00
CA PRO A 39 -15.30 10.87 2.84
C PRO A 39 -13.80 10.98 2.53
N ASN A 40 -12.94 10.66 3.51
CA ASN A 40 -11.49 10.66 3.37
C ASN A 40 -10.94 9.26 3.02
N VAL A 41 -11.79 8.27 2.73
CA VAL A 41 -11.34 6.94 2.32
C VAL A 41 -11.79 6.65 0.88
N GLY A 42 -10.82 6.46 -0.01
CA GLY A 42 -11.01 6.03 -1.39
C GLY A 42 -10.68 4.55 -1.55
N VAL A 43 -11.64 3.75 -1.98
CA VAL A 43 -11.45 2.31 -2.29
C VAL A 43 -11.29 2.15 -3.79
N VAL A 44 -10.07 1.83 -4.25
CA VAL A 44 -9.76 1.74 -5.69
C VAL A 44 -9.49 0.31 -6.12
N LYS A 45 -9.86 -0.02 -7.36
CA LYS A 45 -9.56 -1.32 -7.96
C LYS A 45 -8.07 -1.43 -8.27
N VAL A 46 -7.48 -2.58 -7.99
CA VAL A 46 -6.11 -2.86 -8.43
C VAL A 46 -6.15 -3.29 -9.91
N PRO A 47 -5.49 -2.57 -10.82
CA PRO A 47 -5.43 -2.96 -12.23
C PRO A 47 -4.63 -4.25 -12.39
N ASP A 48 -5.23 -5.27 -13.01
CA ASP A 48 -4.62 -6.58 -13.20
C ASP A 48 -5.13 -7.26 -14.49
N GLU A 49 -4.30 -7.27 -15.53
CA GLU A 49 -4.64 -7.85 -16.84
C GLU A 49 -4.90 -9.37 -16.78
N ARG A 50 -4.35 -10.07 -15.77
CA ARG A 50 -4.54 -11.52 -15.62
C ARG A 50 -6.01 -11.86 -15.40
N LEU A 51 -6.72 -10.97 -14.73
CA LEU A 51 -8.12 -11.16 -14.35
C LEU A 51 -9.03 -11.27 -15.59
N GLU A 52 -8.83 -10.41 -16.58
CA GLU A 52 -9.60 -10.45 -17.82
C GLU A 52 -9.28 -11.70 -18.65
N GLN A 53 -8.02 -12.10 -18.69
CA GLN A 53 -7.59 -13.31 -19.41
C GLN A 53 -8.22 -14.57 -18.80
N LEU A 54 -8.22 -14.68 -17.47
CA LEU A 54 -8.86 -15.78 -16.75
C LEU A 54 -10.38 -15.78 -16.98
N ALA A 55 -11.03 -14.64 -16.84
CA ALA A 55 -12.47 -14.50 -17.05
C ALA A 55 -12.91 -14.90 -18.47
N LYS A 56 -12.13 -14.53 -19.48
CA LYS A 56 -12.40 -14.89 -20.87
C LYS A 56 -12.36 -16.40 -21.11
N ILE A 57 -11.42 -17.09 -20.47
CA ILE A 57 -11.24 -18.55 -20.61
C ILE A 57 -12.32 -19.30 -19.86
N SER A 58 -12.62 -18.86 -18.65
CA SER A 58 -13.67 -19.44 -17.80
C SER A 58 -15.08 -19.04 -18.24
N GLN A 59 -15.21 -18.14 -19.22
CA GLN A 59 -16.48 -17.55 -19.66
C GLN A 59 -17.30 -16.98 -18.50
N SER A 60 -16.62 -16.28 -17.59
CA SER A 60 -17.22 -15.76 -16.36
C SER A 60 -18.28 -14.69 -16.65
N GLU A 61 -19.44 -14.81 -16.02
CA GLU A 61 -20.50 -13.78 -16.09
C GLU A 61 -20.09 -12.47 -15.41
N LYS A 62 -19.21 -12.54 -14.40
CA LYS A 62 -18.76 -11.39 -13.61
C LYS A 62 -17.25 -11.41 -13.40
N ILE A 63 -16.64 -10.23 -13.43
CA ILE A 63 -15.25 -9.99 -13.06
C ILE A 63 -15.21 -9.17 -11.76
N VAL A 64 -14.50 -9.67 -10.75
CA VAL A 64 -14.37 -9.03 -9.44
C VAL A 64 -12.90 -8.75 -9.14
N PRO A 65 -12.41 -7.53 -9.40
CA PRO A 65 -11.04 -7.16 -9.06
C PRO A 65 -10.89 -7.00 -7.54
N THR A 66 -9.65 -7.13 -7.08
CA THR A 66 -9.31 -6.79 -5.71
C THR A 66 -9.19 -5.27 -5.55
N THR A 67 -9.26 -4.81 -4.31
CA THR A 67 -9.27 -3.38 -3.98
C THR A 67 -8.21 -3.05 -2.95
N ILE A 68 -7.80 -1.78 -2.93
CA ILE A 68 -6.91 -1.22 -1.93
C ILE A 68 -7.47 0.12 -1.45
N GLU A 69 -7.24 0.43 -0.18
CA GLU A 69 -7.75 1.65 0.45
C GLU A 69 -6.69 2.74 0.47
N PHE A 70 -7.07 3.93 0.02
CA PHE A 70 -6.30 5.16 0.21
C PHE A 70 -7.04 6.06 1.18
N VAL A 71 -6.34 6.57 2.18
CA VAL A 71 -6.89 7.44 3.22
C VAL A 71 -6.28 8.83 3.04
N ASP A 72 -7.10 9.85 2.81
CA ASP A 72 -6.65 11.23 2.79
C ASP A 72 -6.37 11.70 4.21
N ILE A 73 -5.10 11.81 4.57
CA ILE A 73 -4.70 12.30 5.88
C ILE A 73 -4.66 13.82 5.80
N ALA A 74 -5.31 14.48 6.77
CA ALA A 74 -5.38 15.94 6.85
C ALA A 74 -3.98 16.56 6.70
N GLY A 75 -3.88 17.73 6.06
CA GLY A 75 -2.58 18.37 5.80
C GLY A 75 -1.80 18.60 7.09
N LEU A 76 -0.49 18.29 7.06
CA LEU A 76 0.41 18.52 8.19
C LEU A 76 0.46 20.01 8.53
N VAL A 77 0.23 20.35 9.79
CA VAL A 77 0.57 21.66 10.36
C VAL A 77 1.88 21.50 11.11
N LYS A 78 2.85 22.38 10.82
CA LYS A 78 4.18 22.41 11.47
C LYS A 78 4.01 22.37 13.00
N GLY A 79 4.75 21.48 13.68
CA GLY A 79 4.63 21.25 15.12
C GLY A 79 3.65 20.15 15.52
N ALA A 80 3.31 19.21 14.63
CA ALA A 80 2.37 18.13 14.93
C ALA A 80 2.82 17.24 16.08
N HIS A 81 4.14 17.03 16.22
CA HIS A 81 4.73 16.28 17.34
C HIS A 81 4.51 16.90 18.72
N LYS A 82 4.14 18.19 18.83
CA LYS A 82 3.94 18.88 20.12
C LYS A 82 2.63 18.52 20.82
N GLY A 83 1.75 17.78 20.14
CA GLY A 83 0.53 17.23 20.74
C GLY A 83 -0.62 18.23 20.92
N GLU A 84 -0.54 19.43 20.32
CA GLU A 84 -1.60 20.44 20.37
C GLU A 84 -2.39 20.47 19.04
N GLY A 85 -3.72 20.45 19.14
CA GLY A 85 -4.62 20.70 18.00
C GLY A 85 -4.60 19.62 16.89
N LEU A 86 -4.68 20.08 15.64
CA LEU A 86 -4.79 19.27 14.41
C LEU A 86 -3.60 18.30 14.18
N GLY A 87 -2.45 18.58 14.79
CA GLY A 87 -1.25 17.75 14.67
C GLY A 87 -1.37 16.36 15.30
N ASN A 88 -2.10 16.25 16.41
CA ASN A 88 -2.33 14.95 17.05
C ASN A 88 -3.30 14.07 16.24
N GLN A 89 -4.29 14.68 15.60
CA GLN A 89 -5.20 13.97 14.70
C GLN A 89 -4.46 13.45 13.46
N PHE A 90 -3.54 14.24 12.89
CA PHE A 90 -2.65 13.82 11.81
C PHE A 90 -1.89 12.54 12.18
N LEU A 91 -1.20 12.55 13.32
CA LEU A 91 -0.40 11.40 13.76
C LEU A 91 -1.28 10.18 14.10
N SER A 92 -2.49 10.39 14.66
CA SER A 92 -3.43 9.31 14.94
C SER A 92 -3.88 8.60 13.66
N ASN A 93 -4.26 9.36 12.63
CA ASN A 93 -4.69 8.78 11.35
C ASN A 93 -3.56 8.01 10.67
N ILE A 94 -2.30 8.47 10.80
CA ILE A 94 -1.14 7.72 10.27
C ILE A 94 -0.93 6.41 11.02
N ARG A 95 -1.26 6.32 12.31
CA ARG A 95 -1.13 5.06 13.06
C ARG A 95 -2.05 3.98 12.52
N GLU A 96 -3.22 4.36 12.03
CA GLU A 96 -4.29 3.46 11.56
C GLU A 96 -4.04 2.88 10.16
N VAL A 97 -3.16 3.50 9.35
CA VAL A 97 -2.84 3.02 7.99
C VAL A 97 -1.65 2.06 7.97
N ASP A 98 -1.53 1.20 6.96
CA ASP A 98 -0.44 0.23 6.86
C ASP A 98 0.83 0.81 6.21
N ALA A 99 0.67 1.76 5.29
CA ALA A 99 1.75 2.45 4.60
C ALA A 99 1.50 3.96 4.47
N ILE A 100 2.54 4.71 4.14
CA ILE A 100 2.48 6.16 3.92
C ILE A 100 2.81 6.47 2.46
N CYS A 101 1.92 7.19 1.79
CA CYS A 101 2.14 7.78 0.48
C CYS A 101 2.35 9.29 0.63
N GLN A 102 3.59 9.76 0.49
CA GLN A 102 3.93 11.17 0.66
C GLN A 102 3.93 11.90 -0.68
N VAL A 103 3.00 12.84 -0.85
CA VAL A 103 2.93 13.72 -2.02
C VAL A 103 3.89 14.90 -1.83
N VAL A 104 4.77 15.07 -2.79
CA VAL A 104 5.85 16.06 -2.80
C VAL A 104 5.68 16.95 -4.02
N ARG A 105 5.74 18.27 -3.82
CA ARG A 105 5.60 19.23 -4.93
C ARG A 105 6.91 19.35 -5.69
N ASN A 106 6.85 19.12 -7.01
CA ASN A 106 7.94 19.39 -7.95
C ASN A 106 7.41 20.07 -9.23
N PHE A 107 6.38 20.91 -9.06
CA PHE A 107 5.80 21.72 -10.13
C PHE A 107 5.91 23.21 -9.80
N HIS A 108 6.14 24.02 -10.83
CA HIS A 108 6.32 25.47 -10.71
C HIS A 108 5.06 26.19 -11.20
N ASN A 109 4.17 26.52 -10.26
CA ASN A 109 3.01 27.35 -10.51
C ASN A 109 3.07 28.62 -9.66
N LEU A 110 3.10 29.78 -10.32
CA LEU A 110 3.17 31.11 -9.70
C LEU A 110 1.92 31.47 -8.89
N ASP A 111 0.78 30.86 -9.20
CA ASP A 111 -0.50 31.09 -8.51
C ASP A 111 -0.62 30.27 -7.22
N VAL A 112 0.31 29.34 -6.98
CA VAL A 112 0.28 28.43 -5.82
C VAL A 112 1.49 28.70 -4.92
N THR A 113 1.26 29.34 -3.78
CA THR A 113 2.31 29.63 -2.80
C THR A 113 2.84 28.37 -2.13
N HIS A 114 4.18 28.30 -2.01
CA HIS A 114 4.86 27.26 -1.24
C HIS A 114 5.03 27.72 0.22
N ILE A 115 4.85 26.82 1.18
CA ILE A 115 4.84 27.20 2.61
C ILE A 115 6.21 27.69 3.10
N GLU A 116 7.29 27.19 2.51
CA GLU A 116 8.69 27.60 2.78
C GLU A 116 9.20 28.63 1.73
N GLY A 117 8.31 29.20 0.92
CA GLY A 117 8.63 30.23 -0.08
C GLY A 117 9.10 29.68 -1.43
N GLU A 118 10.12 28.81 -1.43
CA GLU A 118 10.63 28.15 -2.63
C GLU A 118 10.27 26.65 -2.66
N VAL A 119 10.01 26.12 -3.85
CA VAL A 119 9.73 24.69 -4.06
C VAL A 119 11.03 23.91 -3.93
N ASN A 120 11.14 23.06 -2.91
CA ASN A 120 12.27 22.17 -2.72
C ASN A 120 11.78 20.78 -2.25
N PRO A 121 11.64 19.82 -3.18
CA PRO A 121 11.15 18.48 -2.89
C PRO A 121 11.89 17.77 -1.74
N LYS A 122 13.21 17.98 -1.61
CA LYS A 122 14.01 17.34 -0.56
C LYS A 122 13.68 17.91 0.82
N ASN A 123 13.58 19.23 0.91
CA ASN A 123 13.20 19.89 2.17
C ASN A 123 11.77 19.49 2.59
N ASP A 124 10.84 19.40 1.63
CA ASP A 124 9.46 18.96 1.91
C ASP A 124 9.42 17.55 2.51
N ILE A 125 10.25 16.65 1.97
CA ILE A 125 10.43 15.30 2.50
C ILE A 125 10.96 15.34 3.93
N GLU A 126 12.03 16.10 4.16
CA GLU A 126 12.67 16.22 5.47
C GLU A 126 11.73 16.80 6.53
N ILE A 127 10.88 17.77 6.19
CA ILE A 127 9.92 18.38 7.13
C ILE A 127 8.94 17.33 7.66
N ILE A 128 8.32 16.55 6.77
CA ILE A 128 7.36 15.52 7.18
C ILE A 128 8.07 14.40 7.94
N ASN A 129 9.22 13.93 7.43
CA ASN A 129 10.01 12.90 8.09
C ASN A 129 10.41 13.31 9.51
N LEU A 130 10.83 14.57 9.70
CA LEU A 130 11.21 15.08 11.02
C LEU A 130 10.04 15.05 12.00
N GLU A 131 8.83 15.43 11.57
CA GLU A 131 7.63 15.37 12.43
C GLU A 131 7.30 13.93 12.86
N LEU A 132 7.41 12.96 11.94
CA LEU A 132 7.23 11.54 12.24
C LEU A 132 8.32 11.02 13.19
N ILE A 133 9.58 11.41 12.94
CA ILE A 133 10.73 11.06 13.79
C ILE A 133 10.54 11.61 15.20
N MET A 134 10.12 12.86 15.36
CA MET A 134 9.91 13.46 16.68
C MET A 134 8.80 12.77 17.46
N ALA A 135 7.71 12.37 16.80
CA ALA A 135 6.63 11.59 17.42
C ALA A 135 7.10 10.20 17.89
N ASP A 136 7.89 9.51 17.07
CA ASP A 136 8.47 8.22 17.43
C ASP A 136 9.54 8.34 18.50
N LEU A 137 10.36 9.39 18.49
CA LEU A 137 11.39 9.64 19.49
C LEU A 137 10.79 9.84 20.88
N SER A 138 9.66 10.56 20.97
CA SER A 138 8.88 10.69 22.21
C SER A 138 8.39 9.32 22.71
N THR A 139 7.85 8.50 21.80
CA THR A 139 7.35 7.15 22.11
C THR A 139 8.48 6.23 22.60
N ILE A 140 9.58 6.18 21.86
CA ILE A 140 10.74 5.33 22.17
C ILE A 140 11.43 5.77 23.44
N THR A 141 11.60 7.07 23.67
CA THR A 141 12.27 7.57 24.88
C THR A 141 11.50 7.16 26.14
N LYS A 142 10.17 7.29 26.12
CA LYS A 142 9.31 6.85 27.23
C LYS A 142 9.40 5.34 27.45
N ARG A 143 9.27 4.55 26.39
CA ARG A 143 9.32 3.08 26.45
C ARG A 143 10.69 2.56 26.91
N ALA A 144 11.78 3.20 26.47
CA ALA A 144 13.13 2.87 26.89
C ALA A 144 13.34 3.11 28.38
N ALA A 145 12.90 4.26 28.91
CA ALA A 145 13.01 4.57 30.34
C ALA A 145 12.22 3.59 31.22
N ASP A 146 10.97 3.28 30.84
CA ASP A 146 10.12 2.32 31.56
C ASP A 146 10.72 0.91 31.56
N THR A 147 11.34 0.52 30.44
CA THR A 147 11.96 -0.81 30.27
C THR A 147 13.29 -0.89 30.99
N GLU A 148 14.09 0.17 31.03
CA GLU A 148 15.38 0.21 31.72
C GLU A 148 15.24 -0.10 33.21
N GLY A 149 14.23 0.47 33.87
CA GLY A 149 13.95 0.18 35.28
C GLY A 149 13.67 -1.29 35.55
N LYS A 150 12.95 -1.96 34.63
CA LYS A 150 12.56 -3.38 34.75
C LYS A 150 13.67 -4.34 34.30
N ALA A 151 14.43 -3.99 33.27
CA ALA A 151 15.52 -4.82 32.73
C ALA A 151 16.68 -5.02 33.72
N ARG A 152 16.84 -4.11 34.70
CA ARG A 152 17.78 -4.25 35.82
C ARG A 152 17.48 -5.46 36.72
N SER A 153 16.27 -6.03 36.65
CA SER A 153 15.90 -7.25 37.38
C SER A 153 16.47 -8.56 36.81
N GLY A 154 17.15 -8.50 35.65
CA GLY A 154 17.81 -9.66 35.02
C GLY A 154 16.97 -10.39 33.97
N ASP A 155 15.80 -9.85 33.61
CA ASP A 155 14.96 -10.38 32.54
C ASP A 155 15.61 -10.22 31.17
N LYS A 156 15.91 -11.33 30.49
CA LYS A 156 16.59 -11.36 29.19
C LYS A 156 15.74 -10.77 28.06
N GLU A 157 14.43 -10.94 28.08
CA GLU A 157 13.54 -10.40 27.04
C GLU A 157 13.50 -8.87 27.13
N LEU A 158 13.40 -8.33 28.35
CA LEU A 158 13.42 -6.88 28.57
C LEU A 158 14.79 -6.26 28.24
N GLN A 159 15.88 -6.99 28.46
CA GLN A 159 17.22 -6.54 28.05
C GLN A 159 17.34 -6.45 26.53
N GLN A 160 16.89 -7.49 25.81
CA GLN A 160 16.87 -7.50 24.35
C GLN A 160 16.00 -6.36 23.79
N LEU A 161 14.83 -6.13 24.39
CA LEU A 161 13.92 -5.06 24.00
C LEU A 161 14.55 -3.68 24.21
N LEU A 162 15.25 -3.48 25.34
CA LEU A 162 15.96 -2.23 25.63
C LEU A 162 17.09 -1.96 24.63
N GLU A 163 17.81 -2.99 24.18
CA GLU A 163 18.82 -2.84 23.13
C GLU A 163 18.21 -2.38 21.81
N ILE A 164 17.07 -2.95 21.41
CA ILE A 164 16.34 -2.53 20.21
C ILE A 164 15.91 -1.07 20.34
N TYR A 165 15.34 -0.68 21.49
CA TYR A 165 14.91 0.70 21.72
C TYR A 165 16.07 1.68 21.65
N LYS A 166 17.25 1.33 22.19
CA LYS A 166 18.46 2.16 22.09
C LYS A 166 18.91 2.34 20.65
N LYS A 167 18.93 1.26 19.84
CA LYS A 167 19.30 1.32 18.42
C LYS A 167 18.35 2.23 17.64
N ILE A 168 17.03 2.05 17.82
CA ILE A 168 16.02 2.89 17.16
C ILE A 168 16.16 4.35 17.61
N LYS A 169 16.33 4.59 18.92
CA LYS A 169 16.52 5.93 19.46
C LYS A 169 17.71 6.63 18.81
N THR A 170 18.87 5.97 18.69
CA THR A 170 20.06 6.53 18.04
C THR A 170 19.78 6.91 16.59
N ALA A 171 19.11 6.06 15.81
CA ALA A 171 18.76 6.39 14.43
C ALA A 171 17.83 7.61 14.35
N LEU A 172 16.81 7.68 15.20
CA LEU A 172 15.88 8.81 15.26
C LEU A 172 16.58 10.12 15.70
N ASP A 173 17.48 10.06 16.68
CA ASP A 173 18.30 11.21 17.11
C ASP A 173 19.20 11.74 15.97
N ASP A 174 19.68 10.85 15.09
CA ASP A 174 20.47 11.19 13.89
C ASP A 174 19.59 11.69 12.71
N GLY A 175 18.28 11.83 12.90
CA GLY A 175 17.34 12.24 11.85
C GLY A 175 17.02 11.14 10.82
N LYS A 176 17.30 9.87 11.14
CA LYS A 176 16.99 8.72 10.28
C LYS A 176 15.69 8.04 10.72
N LEU A 177 14.95 7.50 9.76
CA LEU A 177 13.71 6.75 10.01
C LEU A 177 14.00 5.43 10.73
N ALA A 178 13.08 4.98 11.60
CA ALA A 178 13.24 3.68 12.28
C ALA A 178 13.33 2.50 11.31
N SER A 179 12.71 2.60 10.12
CA SER A 179 12.80 1.59 9.05
C SER A 179 14.22 1.39 8.50
N THR A 180 15.14 2.34 8.71
CA THR A 180 16.55 2.21 8.29
C THR A 180 17.39 1.38 9.26
N VAL A 181 16.84 1.02 10.43
CA VAL A 181 17.54 0.20 11.42
C VAL A 181 17.42 -1.27 11.04
N GLU A 182 18.56 -1.93 10.83
CA GLU A 182 18.60 -3.37 10.58
C GLU A 182 18.16 -4.15 11.83
N LEU A 183 16.99 -4.77 11.71
CA LEU A 183 16.40 -5.63 12.73
C LEU A 183 16.06 -6.98 12.11
N SER A 184 16.33 -8.05 12.85
CA SER A 184 15.88 -9.40 12.48
C SER A 184 14.35 -9.52 12.54
N ASN A 185 13.78 -10.50 11.83
CA ASN A 185 12.32 -10.76 11.85
C ASN A 185 11.77 -10.97 13.26
N GLU A 186 12.54 -11.59 14.15
CA GLU A 186 12.16 -11.77 15.56
C GLU A 186 12.13 -10.42 16.31
N GLN A 187 13.13 -9.57 16.10
CA GLN A 187 13.19 -8.23 16.70
C GLN A 187 12.08 -7.31 16.20
N GLN A 188 11.74 -7.38 14.91
CA GLN A 188 10.63 -6.61 14.33
C GLN A 188 9.29 -7.01 14.97
N LYS A 189 9.06 -8.30 15.24
CA LYS A 189 7.85 -8.78 15.93
C LYS A 189 7.72 -8.20 17.33
N LEU A 190 8.83 -8.07 18.07
CA LEU A 190 8.84 -7.55 19.44
C LEU A 190 8.45 -6.06 19.53
N ILE A 191 8.65 -5.29 18.46
CA ILE A 191 8.36 -3.85 18.44
C ILE A 191 7.11 -3.50 17.62
N LYS A 192 6.45 -4.50 17.04
CA LYS A 192 5.26 -4.29 16.20
C LYS A 192 4.17 -3.53 16.96
N ASP A 193 3.97 -3.85 18.23
CA ASP A 193 2.96 -3.25 19.10
C ASP A 193 3.27 -1.80 19.50
N LEU A 194 4.47 -1.29 19.22
CA LEU A 194 4.80 0.12 19.44
C LEU A 194 4.10 1.05 18.45
N GLY A 195 3.70 0.54 17.28
CA GLY A 195 3.05 1.32 16.24
C GLY A 195 3.88 2.54 15.81
N LEU A 196 5.20 2.41 15.71
CA LEU A 196 6.09 3.49 15.27
C LEU A 196 5.73 3.91 13.84
N LEU A 197 5.63 5.22 13.62
CA LEU A 197 5.22 5.78 12.33
C LEU A 197 6.29 5.59 11.27
N THR A 198 7.56 5.81 11.64
CA THR A 198 8.74 5.73 10.77
C THR A 198 9.19 4.30 10.46
N LEU A 199 8.54 3.28 11.04
CA LEU A 199 8.69 1.88 10.64
C LEU A 199 7.79 1.52 9.44
N LYS A 200 6.72 2.27 9.21
CA LYS A 200 5.80 1.99 8.10
C LYS A 200 6.53 2.18 6.77
N PRO A 201 6.25 1.33 5.76
CA PRO A 201 6.84 1.51 4.45
C PRO A 201 6.30 2.82 3.82
N MET A 202 7.19 3.55 3.14
CA MET A 202 6.89 4.86 2.55
C MET A 202 7.08 4.84 1.03
N LEU A 203 6.14 5.46 0.33
CA LEU A 203 6.17 5.72 -1.11
C LEU A 203 6.08 7.22 -1.34
N TYR A 204 6.91 7.74 -2.24
CA TYR A 204 6.92 9.17 -2.57
C TYR A 204 6.23 9.40 -3.92
N VAL A 205 5.27 10.33 -3.95
CA VAL A 205 4.62 10.78 -5.17
C VAL A 205 5.12 12.16 -5.50
N ILE A 206 6.00 12.25 -6.50
CA ILE A 206 6.56 13.51 -6.98
C ILE A 206 5.57 14.10 -7.97
N ASN A 207 4.81 15.09 -7.52
CA ASN A 207 3.82 15.79 -8.34
C ASN A 207 4.52 16.80 -9.25
N ILE A 208 4.51 16.55 -10.54
CA ILE A 208 5.23 17.31 -11.58
C ILE A 208 4.28 18.05 -12.53
N ASP A 209 4.82 19.00 -13.28
CA ASP A 209 4.14 19.65 -14.40
C ASP A 209 3.91 18.67 -15.56
N GLU A 210 2.91 18.95 -16.38
CA GLU A 210 2.49 18.12 -17.51
C GLU A 210 3.60 17.93 -18.55
N GLU A 211 4.39 18.99 -18.76
CA GLU A 211 5.50 19.04 -19.71
C GLU A 211 6.65 18.08 -19.31
N ASP A 212 6.76 17.77 -18.02
CA ASP A 212 7.84 16.95 -17.45
C ASP A 212 7.53 15.46 -17.40
N ILE A 213 6.28 15.04 -17.65
CA ILE A 213 5.88 13.62 -17.63
C ILE A 213 6.73 12.77 -18.57
N LYS A 214 7.10 13.32 -19.72
CA LYS A 214 7.93 12.61 -20.72
C LYS A 214 9.38 12.43 -20.27
N GLN A 215 9.85 13.22 -19.32
CA GLN A 215 11.24 13.24 -18.88
C GLN A 215 11.54 12.19 -17.78
N LYS A 216 10.53 11.45 -17.30
CA LYS A 216 10.63 10.41 -16.25
C LYS A 216 11.66 10.76 -15.15
N PRO A 217 11.36 11.75 -14.30
CA PRO A 217 12.29 12.17 -13.24
C PRO A 217 12.46 11.13 -12.11
N ASP A 218 11.87 9.94 -12.23
CA ASP A 218 11.98 8.80 -11.30
C ASP A 218 13.44 8.50 -10.89
N SER A 219 14.42 8.80 -11.77
CA SER A 219 15.84 8.56 -11.48
C SER A 219 16.49 9.58 -10.54
N GLN A 220 15.91 10.76 -10.29
CA GLN A 220 16.54 11.83 -9.50
C GLN A 220 16.35 11.70 -7.98
N PHE A 221 15.42 10.84 -7.53
CA PHE A 221 15.14 10.58 -6.11
C PHE A 221 15.71 9.23 -5.63
N ASN A 222 16.45 8.51 -6.48
CA ASN A 222 17.04 7.20 -6.19
C ASN A 222 18.19 7.29 -5.17
N GLY A 223 17.83 7.19 -3.89
CA GLY A 223 18.75 6.84 -2.81
C GLY A 223 18.41 5.50 -2.17
N GLN A 224 17.14 5.22 -1.87
CA GLN A 224 16.70 4.01 -1.14
C GLN A 224 15.17 3.83 -1.05
N GLN A 225 14.37 4.68 -1.69
CA GLN A 225 12.92 4.76 -1.46
C GLN A 225 12.13 4.69 -2.77
N LEU A 226 11.00 3.98 -2.77
CA LEU A 226 10.09 3.91 -3.92
C LEU A 226 9.53 5.31 -4.18
N ALA A 227 9.75 5.83 -5.40
CA ALA A 227 9.24 7.13 -5.83
C ALA A 227 8.54 6.99 -7.20
N ILE A 228 7.42 7.69 -7.36
CA ILE A 228 6.66 7.77 -8.61
C ILE A 228 6.47 9.23 -8.96
N SER A 229 6.86 9.58 -10.17
CA SER A 229 6.53 10.88 -10.75
C SER A 229 5.21 10.79 -11.51
N LEU A 230 4.27 11.70 -11.21
CA LEU A 230 3.00 11.86 -11.91
C LEU A 230 2.56 13.33 -11.88
N SER A 231 1.65 13.71 -12.76
CA SER A 231 0.99 15.02 -12.66
C SER A 231 -0.43 14.83 -12.14
N ALA A 232 -0.69 15.32 -10.93
CA ALA A 232 -2.03 15.23 -10.34
C ALA A 232 -3.10 15.95 -11.18
N LYS A 233 -2.69 16.93 -12.00
CA LYS A 233 -3.58 17.64 -12.93
C LYS A 233 -4.02 16.73 -14.07
N ILE A 234 -3.07 16.11 -14.79
CA ILE A 234 -3.38 15.13 -15.84
C ILE A 234 -4.19 13.96 -15.30
N GLU A 235 -3.83 13.42 -14.13
CA GLU A 235 -4.61 12.32 -13.55
C GLU A 235 -6.04 12.74 -13.20
N SER A 236 -6.27 13.99 -12.79
CA SER A 236 -7.61 14.51 -12.56
C SER A 236 -8.40 14.71 -13.85
N GLU A 237 -7.75 15.10 -14.94
CA GLU A 237 -8.37 15.22 -16.27
C GLU A 237 -8.73 13.83 -16.82
N ILE A 238 -7.80 12.86 -16.76
CA ILE A 238 -8.04 11.46 -17.15
C ILE A 238 -9.21 10.87 -16.37
N ALA A 239 -9.30 11.16 -15.06
CA ALA A 239 -10.39 10.67 -14.21
C ALA A 239 -11.77 11.32 -14.50
N GLU A 240 -11.83 12.37 -15.33
CA GLU A 240 -13.08 13.00 -15.79
C GLU A 240 -13.57 12.47 -17.13
N LEU A 241 -12.73 11.73 -17.85
CA LEU A 241 -13.02 11.21 -19.18
C LEU A 241 -13.61 9.79 -19.10
N GLU A 242 -14.40 9.44 -20.11
CA GLU A 242 -14.81 8.06 -20.33
C GLU A 242 -13.61 7.20 -20.76
N GLU A 243 -13.67 5.88 -20.57
CA GLU A 243 -12.51 4.99 -20.76
C GLU A 243 -11.88 5.07 -22.17
N SER A 244 -12.70 5.24 -23.22
CA SER A 244 -12.21 5.42 -24.59
C SER A 244 -11.51 6.77 -24.79
N GLU A 245 -12.08 7.85 -24.25
CA GLU A 245 -11.53 9.20 -24.36
C GLU A 245 -10.24 9.34 -23.54
N ALA A 246 -10.22 8.75 -22.34
CA ALA A 246 -9.02 8.65 -21.51
C ALA A 246 -7.86 7.96 -22.23
N LYS A 247 -8.15 6.86 -22.97
CA LYS A 247 -7.14 6.15 -23.76
C LYS A 247 -6.61 7.02 -24.91
N GLU A 248 -7.47 7.74 -25.60
CA GLU A 248 -7.07 8.66 -26.67
C GLU A 248 -6.21 9.82 -26.12
N TYR A 249 -6.66 10.45 -25.04
CA TYR A 249 -5.92 11.52 -24.36
C TYR A 249 -4.52 11.06 -23.90
N MET A 250 -4.43 9.87 -23.28
CA MET A 250 -3.15 9.30 -22.87
C MET A 250 -2.22 9.06 -24.07
N GLN A 251 -2.74 8.56 -25.18
CA GLN A 251 -1.96 8.36 -26.41
C GLN A 251 -1.43 9.67 -26.97
N GLU A 252 -2.25 10.72 -27.03
CA GLU A 252 -1.85 12.06 -27.49
C GLU A 252 -0.80 12.69 -26.56
N ALA A 253 -0.97 12.53 -25.25
CA ALA A 253 -0.01 12.99 -24.24
C ALA A 253 1.30 12.17 -24.25
N GLY A 254 1.35 11.02 -24.93
CA GLY A 254 2.51 10.10 -24.92
C GLY A 254 2.64 9.32 -23.62
N ILE A 255 1.53 9.13 -22.91
CA ILE A 255 1.40 8.38 -21.65
C ILE A 255 0.96 6.96 -21.99
N GLN A 256 1.76 5.97 -21.60
CA GLN A 256 1.43 4.56 -21.85
C GLN A 256 0.51 3.97 -20.77
N GLU A 257 0.65 4.45 -19.54
CA GLU A 257 -0.07 3.96 -18.37
C GLU A 257 -0.35 5.16 -17.45
N SER A 258 -1.55 5.22 -16.87
CA SER A 258 -1.93 6.27 -15.91
C SER A 258 -0.98 6.27 -14.71
N GLY A 259 -0.60 7.46 -14.25
CA GLY A 259 0.19 7.64 -13.03
C GLY A 259 -0.52 7.10 -11.78
N LEU A 260 -1.85 7.15 -11.75
CA LEU A 260 -2.64 6.53 -10.68
C LEU A 260 -2.54 5.00 -10.71
N ASP A 261 -2.56 4.36 -11.89
CA ASP A 261 -2.45 2.91 -11.99
C ASP A 261 -1.06 2.44 -11.52
N ARG A 262 -0.01 3.17 -11.94
CA ARG A 262 1.36 3.00 -11.42
C ARG A 262 1.43 3.16 -9.91
N LEU A 263 0.75 4.17 -9.35
CA LEU A 263 0.68 4.42 -7.90
C LEU A 263 0.01 3.26 -7.16
N ILE A 264 -1.11 2.74 -7.68
CA ILE A 264 -1.84 1.62 -7.08
C ILE A 264 -0.96 0.36 -7.09
N ILE A 265 -0.34 0.02 -8.22
CA ILE A 265 0.54 -1.14 -8.35
C ILE A 265 1.76 -1.02 -7.42
N ALA A 266 2.39 0.15 -7.37
CA ALA A 266 3.54 0.34 -6.48
C ALA A 266 3.15 0.27 -5.01
N SER A 267 1.97 0.75 -4.65
CA SER A 267 1.48 0.63 -3.28
C SER A 267 1.16 -0.82 -2.90
N TYR A 268 0.66 -1.62 -3.84
CA TYR A 268 0.46 -3.06 -3.65
C TYR A 268 1.79 -3.78 -3.37
N LYS A 269 2.84 -3.43 -4.13
CA LYS A 269 4.21 -3.93 -3.92
C LYS A 269 4.81 -3.43 -2.60
N LEU A 270 4.57 -2.17 -2.24
CA LEU A 270 5.05 -1.56 -1.01
C LEU A 270 4.56 -2.31 0.24
N LEU A 271 3.31 -2.76 0.21
CA LEU A 271 2.68 -3.54 1.28
C LEU A 271 2.98 -5.04 1.19
N ASN A 272 3.83 -5.44 0.25
CA ASN A 272 4.20 -6.83 -0.02
C ASN A 272 2.99 -7.75 -0.22
N LEU A 273 2.05 -7.30 -1.04
CA LEU A 273 0.80 -8.00 -1.34
C LEU A 273 0.94 -8.82 -2.63
N ILE A 274 0.24 -9.95 -2.66
CA ILE A 274 0.09 -10.80 -3.84
C ILE A 274 -1.39 -11.11 -4.06
N THR A 275 -1.73 -11.43 -5.30
CA THR A 275 -3.10 -11.74 -5.71
C THR A 275 -3.23 -13.22 -6.02
N PHE A 276 -4.24 -13.88 -5.47
CA PHE A 276 -4.69 -15.18 -5.98
C PHE A 276 -6.09 -15.06 -6.58
N PHE A 277 -6.47 -16.01 -7.43
CA PHE A 277 -7.72 -15.97 -8.18
C PHE A 277 -8.61 -17.18 -7.87
N ALA A 278 -9.92 -16.94 -7.86
CA ALA A 278 -10.90 -17.99 -8.06
C ALA A 278 -11.59 -17.72 -9.41
N SER A 279 -11.54 -18.66 -10.35
CA SER A 279 -12.07 -18.45 -11.71
C SER A 279 -12.99 -19.59 -12.12
N GLY A 280 -14.23 -19.24 -12.47
CA GLY A 280 -15.22 -20.18 -12.99
C GLY A 280 -16.33 -19.49 -13.79
N PRO A 281 -17.36 -20.24 -14.25
CA PRO A 281 -18.40 -19.68 -15.14
C PRO A 281 -19.22 -18.56 -14.51
N LYS A 282 -19.42 -18.60 -13.18
CA LYS A 282 -20.17 -17.56 -12.46
C LYS A 282 -19.37 -16.28 -12.30
N GLU A 283 -18.14 -16.39 -11.82
CA GLU A 283 -17.27 -15.23 -11.63
C GLU A 283 -15.79 -15.59 -11.71
N THR A 284 -14.98 -14.59 -12.06
CA THR A 284 -13.55 -14.59 -11.81
C THR A 284 -13.24 -13.49 -10.81
N HIS A 285 -12.65 -13.86 -9.68
CA HIS A 285 -12.43 -12.99 -8.52
C HIS A 285 -10.96 -12.99 -8.11
N ALA A 286 -10.38 -11.80 -7.99
CA ALA A 286 -9.05 -11.54 -7.41
C ALA A 286 -9.12 -11.30 -5.90
N TRP A 287 -8.30 -12.02 -5.14
CA TRP A 287 -8.20 -11.91 -3.69
C TRP A 287 -6.79 -11.49 -3.28
N THR A 288 -6.72 -10.53 -2.36
CA THR A 288 -5.45 -9.99 -1.84
C THR A 288 -5.01 -10.70 -0.57
N ILE A 289 -3.75 -11.12 -0.53
CA ILE A 289 -3.07 -11.66 0.66
C ILE A 289 -1.66 -11.07 0.77
N SER A 290 -1.09 -11.12 1.97
CA SER A 290 0.33 -10.79 2.15
C SER A 290 1.21 -11.90 1.59
N GLN A 291 2.36 -11.54 1.02
CA GLN A 291 3.34 -12.52 0.57
C GLN A 291 3.78 -13.43 1.73
N GLY A 292 3.87 -14.74 1.46
CA GLY A 292 4.17 -15.77 2.46
C GLY A 292 2.95 -16.27 3.24
N ALA A 293 1.75 -15.75 2.95
CA ALA A 293 0.52 -16.30 3.52
C ALA A 293 0.32 -17.76 3.07
N LYS A 294 -0.18 -18.58 4.00
CA LYS A 294 -0.42 -20.00 3.75
C LYS A 294 -1.79 -20.25 3.11
N ALA A 295 -1.96 -21.40 2.46
CA ALA A 295 -3.22 -21.78 1.82
C ALA A 295 -4.47 -21.67 2.73
N PRO A 296 -4.44 -22.05 4.03
CA PRO A 296 -5.58 -21.85 4.92
C PRO A 296 -5.92 -20.37 5.16
N GLU A 297 -4.90 -19.53 5.35
CA GLU A 297 -5.07 -18.08 5.57
C GLU A 297 -5.66 -17.40 4.32
N ALA A 298 -5.23 -17.84 3.13
CA ALA A 298 -5.80 -17.39 1.87
C ALA A 298 -7.26 -17.84 1.69
N ALA A 299 -7.59 -19.08 2.07
CA ALA A 299 -8.97 -19.57 2.07
C ALA A 299 -9.86 -18.74 3.02
N GLY A 300 -9.32 -18.37 4.19
CA GLY A 300 -9.97 -17.50 5.18
C GLY A 300 -10.35 -16.11 4.64
N LYS A 301 -9.63 -15.60 3.63
CA LYS A 301 -10.02 -14.34 2.95
C LYS A 301 -11.33 -14.44 2.20
N ILE A 302 -11.66 -15.63 1.68
CA ILE A 302 -12.95 -15.88 1.02
C ILE A 302 -14.05 -15.98 2.07
N HIS A 303 -13.83 -16.80 3.09
CA HIS A 303 -14.75 -16.97 4.21
C HIS A 303 -14.02 -17.59 5.41
N THR A 304 -14.34 -17.17 6.64
CA THR A 304 -13.69 -17.65 7.87
C THR A 304 -13.80 -19.17 8.03
N ASP A 305 -14.95 -19.75 7.68
CA ASP A 305 -15.19 -21.20 7.76
C ASP A 305 -14.22 -22.02 6.89
N PHE A 306 -13.71 -21.45 5.79
CA PHE A 306 -12.78 -22.15 4.91
C PHE A 306 -11.41 -22.32 5.57
N GLU A 307 -11.00 -21.39 6.42
CA GLU A 307 -9.75 -21.46 7.17
C GLU A 307 -9.84 -22.53 8.27
N GLU A 308 -10.91 -22.50 9.07
CA GLU A 308 -11.14 -23.47 10.15
C GLU A 308 -11.37 -24.89 9.60
N GLY A 309 -12.15 -24.99 8.52
CA GLY A 309 -12.51 -26.23 7.86
C GLY A 309 -11.49 -26.73 6.83
N PHE A 310 -10.37 -26.03 6.62
CA PHE A 310 -9.44 -26.29 5.52
C PHE A 310 -8.97 -27.76 5.48
N ILE A 311 -9.15 -28.39 4.32
CA ILE A 311 -8.65 -29.74 4.03
C ILE A 311 -7.43 -29.66 3.11
N LYS A 312 -7.60 -29.05 1.93
CA LYS A 312 -6.60 -28.95 0.86
C LYS A 312 -7.01 -27.89 -0.16
N ALA A 313 -6.07 -27.44 -0.99
CA ALA A 313 -6.32 -26.56 -2.12
C ALA A 313 -5.92 -27.24 -3.43
N GLU A 314 -6.74 -27.11 -4.47
CA GLU A 314 -6.34 -27.34 -5.86
C GLU A 314 -5.77 -26.03 -6.40
N ILE A 315 -4.51 -26.05 -6.86
CA ILE A 315 -3.77 -24.86 -7.27
C ILE A 315 -3.22 -25.04 -8.67
N ILE A 316 -3.44 -24.03 -9.52
CA ILE A 316 -2.93 -23.95 -10.89
C ILE A 316 -2.31 -22.57 -11.07
N ASN A 317 -1.10 -22.48 -11.61
CA ASN A 317 -0.54 -21.18 -11.97
C ASN A 317 -1.39 -20.51 -13.07
N TRP A 318 -1.70 -19.21 -12.96
CA TRP A 318 -2.55 -18.52 -13.95
C TRP A 318 -2.06 -18.67 -15.39
N GLN A 319 -0.75 -18.70 -15.63
CA GLN A 319 -0.19 -18.88 -16.98
C GLN A 319 -0.51 -20.28 -17.52
N ASP A 320 -0.44 -21.29 -16.66
CA ASP A 320 -0.79 -22.67 -17.02
C ASP A 320 -2.29 -22.82 -17.24
N PHE A 321 -3.11 -22.18 -16.41
CA PHE A 321 -4.55 -22.11 -16.61
C PHE A 321 -4.89 -21.52 -17.99
N VAL A 322 -4.25 -20.39 -18.33
CA VAL A 322 -4.46 -19.70 -19.60
C VAL A 322 -3.98 -20.54 -20.78
N ARG A 323 -2.77 -21.09 -20.71
CA ARG A 323 -2.19 -21.93 -21.77
C ARG A 323 -2.94 -23.25 -21.96
N ALA A 324 -3.50 -23.81 -20.90
CA ALA A 324 -4.25 -25.05 -20.98
C ALA A 324 -5.65 -24.85 -21.57
N GLY A 325 -6.22 -23.66 -21.46
CA GLY A 325 -7.58 -23.35 -21.88
C GLY A 325 -8.63 -23.62 -20.80
N GLY A 326 -8.26 -23.47 -19.52
CA GLY A 326 -9.16 -23.61 -18.38
C GLY A 326 -8.84 -24.79 -17.46
N GLU A 327 -9.56 -24.86 -16.34
CA GLU A 327 -9.34 -25.80 -15.22
C GLU A 327 -9.32 -27.26 -15.67
N HIS A 328 -10.32 -27.69 -16.45
CA HIS A 328 -10.48 -29.08 -16.86
C HIS A 328 -9.28 -29.57 -17.69
N LEU A 329 -8.85 -28.77 -18.68
CA LEU A 329 -7.73 -29.11 -19.55
C LEU A 329 -6.38 -29.02 -18.81
N ALA A 330 -6.25 -28.10 -17.85
CA ALA A 330 -5.08 -28.01 -16.99
C ALA A 330 -4.93 -29.27 -16.11
N LYS A 331 -6.05 -29.76 -15.57
CA LYS A 331 -6.11 -30.99 -14.77
C LYS A 331 -5.74 -32.24 -15.59
N GLU A 332 -6.25 -32.37 -16.81
CA GLU A 332 -5.89 -33.48 -17.72
C GLU A 332 -4.40 -33.49 -18.08
N LYS A 333 -3.79 -32.31 -18.18
CA LYS A 333 -2.35 -32.15 -18.46
C LYS A 333 -1.46 -32.31 -17.21
N GLY A 334 -2.04 -32.55 -16.04
CA GLY A 334 -1.30 -32.69 -14.78
C GLY A 334 -0.66 -31.39 -14.27
N LEU A 335 -1.20 -30.23 -14.68
CA LEU A 335 -0.73 -28.89 -14.27
C LEU A 335 -1.37 -28.40 -12.97
N MET A 336 -2.25 -29.21 -12.37
CA MET A 336 -2.97 -28.89 -11.14
C MET A 336 -2.35 -29.63 -9.96
N HIS A 337 -1.99 -28.85 -8.94
CA HIS A 337 -1.35 -29.34 -7.73
C HIS A 337 -2.36 -29.44 -6.59
N LEU A 338 -2.22 -30.47 -5.76
CA LEU A 338 -3.01 -30.65 -4.54
C LEU A 338 -2.14 -30.27 -3.34
N GLU A 339 -2.44 -29.12 -2.76
CA GLU A 339 -1.62 -28.50 -1.74
C GLU A 339 -2.26 -28.55 -0.36
N GLY A 340 -1.41 -28.74 0.65
CA GLY A 340 -1.80 -28.87 2.05
C GLY A 340 -1.70 -27.55 2.82
N LYS A 341 -1.87 -27.63 4.15
CA LYS A 341 -1.87 -26.47 5.06
C LYS A 341 -0.56 -25.67 5.10
N ASN A 342 0.55 -26.27 4.67
CA ASN A 342 1.87 -25.65 4.71
C ASN A 342 2.27 -24.99 3.39
N TYR A 343 1.45 -25.07 2.35
CA TYR A 343 1.73 -24.41 1.09
C TYR A 343 1.69 -22.89 1.26
N GLU A 344 2.77 -22.23 0.86
CA GLU A 344 2.86 -20.78 0.79
C GLU A 344 2.36 -20.33 -0.58
N MET A 345 1.34 -19.49 -0.56
CA MET A 345 0.66 -19.02 -1.77
C MET A 345 1.61 -18.24 -2.67
N GLN A 346 1.48 -18.43 -3.97
CA GLN A 346 2.24 -17.71 -4.98
C GLN A 346 1.36 -16.68 -5.70
N ASP A 347 1.99 -15.62 -6.18
CA ASP A 347 1.27 -14.58 -6.93
C ASP A 347 0.73 -15.16 -8.24
N GLY A 348 -0.58 -14.95 -8.45
CA GLY A 348 -1.33 -15.47 -9.57
C GLY A 348 -1.68 -16.96 -9.49
N ASP A 349 -1.67 -17.56 -8.30
CA ASP A 349 -2.29 -18.87 -8.11
C ASP A 349 -3.79 -18.79 -8.39
N VAL A 350 -4.30 -19.72 -9.19
CA VAL A 350 -5.73 -19.97 -9.40
C VAL A 350 -6.14 -21.13 -8.51
N CYS A 351 -7.05 -20.88 -7.57
CA CYS A 351 -7.29 -21.76 -6.43
C CYS A 351 -8.74 -22.24 -6.35
N LEU A 352 -8.89 -23.51 -5.99
CA LEU A 352 -10.14 -24.10 -5.52
C LEU A 352 -9.91 -24.75 -4.14
N PHE A 353 -10.53 -24.20 -3.11
CA PHE A 353 -10.37 -24.67 -1.73
C PHE A 353 -11.40 -25.73 -1.36
N HIS A 354 -10.93 -26.81 -0.72
CA HIS A 354 -11.77 -27.85 -0.15
C HIS A 354 -11.80 -27.71 1.38
N PHE A 355 -13.01 -27.66 1.94
CA PHE A 355 -13.25 -27.49 3.38
C PHE A 355 -14.37 -28.44 3.84
N LYS A 356 -14.48 -28.64 5.15
CA LYS A 356 -15.45 -29.56 5.78
C LYS A 356 -16.83 -28.98 5.99
#